data_AF-A0A432U5Y0-F1
#
_entry.id   AF-A0A432U5Y0-F1
#
_cell.length_a   1.000
_cell.length_b   1.000
_cell.length_c   1.000
_cell.angle_alpha   90.00
_cell.angle_beta   90.00
_cell.angle_gamma   90.00
#
_symmetry.space_group_name_H-M   'P 1'
#
loop_
_entity.id
_entity.type
_entity.pdbx_description
1 polymer ?
#
loop_
_entity_poly.entity_id
_entity_poly.type
_entity_poly.pdbx_seq_one_letter_code
_entity_poly.pdbx_strand_id
1 'polypeptide(L)'
;LTDVAAGKSISLDLTFPKDYHAPQLAGNEVTFEITVTDVASPKAPKLDDKFAEKFGEKDMDALKKSMKEQMRVEIDNRLSEENKNAIFDALLAANDFVVPQASIDSEARNLLQEMQERMQQQGMQPQADLEASAFNTEGERRVKLGLLIGEVASSNKLTASKEQLDAKLEEMSQMYGENAQQMIDYYNEDPTRLTHVELLVVEKMVQDVVLEKADVTIKNKKFQEVTAPAPQRA
;
A
#
# COMPACT_ATOMS: atom_id res chain seq x y z
N LEU A 1 26.68 -11.36 16.74
CA LEU A 1 27.94 -11.39 17.50
C LEU A 1 28.58 -10.03 17.39
N THR A 2 28.96 -9.42 18.51
CA THR A 2 29.78 -8.20 18.55
C THR A 2 31.14 -8.57 19.14
N ASP A 3 32.21 -7.89 18.72
CA ASP A 3 33.56 -8.03 19.28
C ASP A 3 34.22 -9.43 19.19
N VAL A 4 33.87 -10.24 18.18
CA VAL A 4 34.51 -11.53 17.90
C VAL A 4 35.33 -11.46 16.62
N ALA A 5 36.61 -11.83 16.69
CA ALA A 5 37.51 -11.85 15.54
C ALA A 5 37.30 -13.09 14.65
N ALA A 6 37.66 -12.98 13.37
CA ALA A 6 37.68 -14.11 12.45
C ALA A 6 38.60 -15.25 12.95
N GLY A 7 38.18 -16.48 12.67
CA GLY A 7 38.85 -17.72 13.10
C GLY A 7 38.60 -18.12 14.55
N LYS A 8 37.75 -17.40 15.30
CA LYS A 8 37.40 -17.75 16.68
C LYS A 8 36.13 -18.57 16.74
N SER A 9 36.14 -19.59 17.60
CA SER A 9 34.95 -20.33 18.01
C SER A 9 34.47 -19.80 19.36
N ILE A 10 33.17 -19.55 19.48
CA ILE A 10 32.49 -19.15 20.70
C ILE A 10 31.31 -20.07 20.91
N SER A 11 31.03 -20.40 22.17
CA SER A 11 29.83 -21.13 22.56
C SER A 11 28.89 -20.17 23.29
N LEU A 12 27.61 -20.17 22.91
CA LEU A 12 26.57 -19.34 23.53
C LEU A 12 25.43 -20.24 24.01
N ASP A 13 25.21 -20.24 25.32
CA ASP A 13 24.03 -20.88 25.91
C ASP A 13 22.87 -19.89 25.86
N LEU A 14 21.82 -20.23 25.11
CA LEU A 14 20.64 -19.42 24.90
C LEU A 14 19.38 -20.25 25.19
N THR A 15 18.39 -19.61 25.77
CA THR A 15 17.05 -20.20 25.93
C THR A 15 16.14 -19.59 24.88
N PHE A 16 15.46 -20.43 24.10
CA PHE A 16 14.46 -19.93 23.17
C PHE A 16 13.24 -19.37 23.94
N PRO A 17 12.60 -18.30 23.44
CA PRO A 17 11.34 -17.82 23.98
C PRO A 17 10.26 -18.91 24.00
N LYS A 18 9.31 -18.81 24.93
CA LYS A 18 8.21 -19.80 25.03
C LYS A 18 7.24 -19.74 23.85
N ASP A 19 7.21 -18.62 23.15
CA ASP A 19 6.40 -18.30 21.97
C ASP A 19 7.21 -18.43 20.67
N TYR A 20 8.34 -19.14 20.70
CA TYR A 20 9.15 -19.34 19.51
C TYR A 20 8.40 -20.15 18.45
N HIS A 21 8.52 -19.72 17.18
CA HIS A 21 7.78 -20.26 16.03
C HIS A 21 7.96 -21.77 15.79
N ALA A 22 9.03 -22.37 16.34
CA ALA A 22 9.26 -23.81 16.31
C ALA A 22 8.89 -24.42 17.68
N PRO A 23 7.74 -25.13 17.80
CA PRO A 23 7.24 -25.66 19.07
C PRO A 23 8.22 -26.58 19.81
N GLN A 24 9.04 -27.30 19.05
CA GLN A 24 10.06 -28.23 19.56
C GLN A 24 11.30 -27.52 20.14
N LEU A 25 11.47 -26.23 19.87
CA LEU A 25 12.58 -25.42 20.42
C LEU A 25 12.08 -24.44 21.49
N ALA A 26 10.78 -24.13 21.51
CA ALA A 26 10.19 -23.16 22.43
C ALA A 26 10.48 -23.53 23.91
N GLY A 27 11.11 -22.60 24.64
CA GLY A 27 11.46 -22.77 26.05
C GLY A 27 12.63 -23.71 26.35
N ASN A 28 13.25 -24.32 25.33
CA ASN A 28 14.42 -25.19 25.52
C ASN A 28 15.71 -24.37 25.60
N GLU A 29 16.61 -24.82 26.48
CA GLU A 29 18.00 -24.35 26.53
C GLU A 29 18.81 -25.03 25.44
N VAL A 30 19.55 -24.24 24.67
CA VAL A 30 20.40 -24.71 23.58
C VAL A 30 21.76 -24.04 23.64
N THR A 31 22.78 -24.78 23.25
CA THR A 31 24.14 -24.27 23.11
C THR A 31 24.46 -24.08 21.63
N PHE A 32 24.75 -22.85 21.23
CA PHE A 32 25.22 -22.51 19.89
C PHE A 32 26.74 -22.47 19.88
N GLU A 33 27.35 -23.48 19.26
CA GLU A 33 28.77 -23.43 18.91
C GLU A 33 28.93 -22.70 17.57
N ILE A 34 29.44 -21.48 17.62
CA ILE A 34 29.60 -20.61 16.45
C ILE A 34 31.09 -20.47 16.15
N THR A 35 31.50 -20.80 14.93
CA THR A 35 32.83 -20.50 14.42
C THR A 35 32.75 -19.35 13.43
N VAL A 36 33.39 -18.22 13.78
CA VAL A 36 33.44 -17.04 12.92
C VAL A 36 34.49 -17.29 11.83
N THR A 37 34.04 -17.42 10.58
CA THR A 37 34.93 -17.69 9.45
C THR A 37 35.62 -16.43 8.93
N ASP A 38 34.87 -15.34 8.77
CA ASP A 38 35.37 -14.06 8.29
C ASP A 38 34.63 -12.89 8.94
N VAL A 39 35.29 -11.73 9.02
CA VAL A 39 34.72 -10.48 9.53
C VAL A 39 35.02 -9.39 8.51
N ALA A 40 34.01 -9.02 7.74
CA ALA A 40 34.09 -7.93 6.76
C ALA A 40 33.43 -6.67 7.30
N SER A 41 33.92 -5.51 6.84
CA SER A 41 33.26 -4.21 7.06
C SER A 41 32.72 -3.66 5.74
N PRO A 42 31.54 -3.00 5.74
CA PRO A 42 31.02 -2.37 4.54
C PRO A 42 31.93 -1.21 4.14
N LYS A 43 32.56 -1.31 2.96
CA LYS A 43 33.30 -0.19 2.37
C LYS A 43 32.36 0.65 1.54
N ALA A 44 32.21 1.92 1.88
CA ALA A 44 31.42 2.86 1.09
C ALA A 44 31.94 2.88 -0.36
N PRO A 45 31.07 2.66 -1.36
CA PRO A 45 31.49 2.74 -2.76
C PRO A 45 31.84 4.19 -3.11
N LYS A 46 32.71 4.37 -4.11
CA LYS A 46 32.91 5.68 -4.72
C LYS A 46 31.65 6.03 -5.50
N LEU A 47 31.17 7.26 -5.32
CA LEU A 47 30.02 7.79 -6.06
C LEU A 47 30.52 8.47 -7.35
N ASP A 48 30.91 7.64 -8.31
CA ASP A 48 31.38 8.04 -9.63
C ASP A 48 30.49 7.46 -10.74
N ASP A 49 30.76 7.75 -12.01
CA ASP A 49 29.91 7.30 -13.12
C ASP A 49 29.85 5.76 -13.22
N LYS A 50 30.89 5.03 -12.76
CA LYS A 50 30.85 3.56 -12.66
C LYS A 50 29.88 3.08 -11.59
N PHE A 51 29.60 3.88 -10.57
CA PHE A 51 28.52 3.61 -9.63
C PHE A 51 27.17 3.82 -10.30
N ALA A 52 26.99 4.89 -11.08
CA ALA A 52 25.76 5.14 -11.82
C ALA A 52 25.44 4.04 -12.85
N GLU A 53 26.45 3.53 -13.56
CA GLU A 53 26.30 2.42 -14.52
C GLU A 53 25.72 1.16 -13.88
N LYS A 54 26.00 0.89 -12.59
CA LYS A 54 25.43 -0.25 -11.86
C LYS A 54 23.91 -0.14 -11.66
N PHE A 55 23.37 1.07 -11.76
CA PHE A 55 21.94 1.36 -11.68
C PHE A 55 21.33 1.63 -13.07
N GLY A 56 22.08 1.37 -14.15
CA GLY A 56 21.61 1.56 -15.52
C GLY A 56 21.67 3.00 -16.03
N GLU A 57 22.35 3.89 -15.30
CA GLU A 57 22.41 5.32 -15.60
C GLU A 57 23.80 5.69 -16.13
N LYS A 58 23.87 6.67 -17.03
CA LYS A 58 25.10 7.06 -17.74
C LYS A 58 26.14 7.76 -16.85
N ASP A 59 25.69 8.51 -15.85
CA ASP A 59 26.50 9.38 -15.00
C ASP A 59 25.77 9.67 -13.68
N MET A 60 26.51 10.20 -12.70
CA MET A 60 25.94 10.49 -11.38
C MET A 60 24.80 11.54 -11.40
N ASP A 61 24.78 12.43 -12.39
CA ASP A 61 23.73 13.46 -12.48
C ASP A 61 22.42 12.87 -13.04
N ALA A 62 22.52 11.97 -14.03
CA ALA A 62 21.41 11.17 -14.52
C ALA A 62 20.82 10.30 -13.41
N LEU A 63 21.67 9.62 -12.63
CA LEU A 63 21.22 8.83 -11.48
C LEU A 63 20.46 9.68 -10.46
N LYS A 64 21.00 10.84 -10.07
CA LYS A 64 20.31 11.75 -9.13
C LYS A 64 18.98 12.24 -9.68
N LYS A 65 18.89 12.54 -10.97
CA LYS A 65 17.65 12.99 -11.61
C LYS A 65 16.60 11.87 -11.60
N SER A 66 17.00 10.67 -11.98
CA SER A 66 16.15 9.47 -12.00
C SER A 66 15.62 9.16 -10.59
N MET A 67 16.50 9.14 -9.58
CA MET A 67 16.11 8.96 -8.18
C MET A 67 15.16 10.07 -7.69
N LYS A 68 15.43 11.34 -8.04
CA LYS A 68 14.56 12.45 -7.65
C LYS A 68 13.16 12.31 -8.25
N GLU A 69 13.05 11.86 -9.50
CA GLU A 69 11.76 11.63 -10.14
C GLU A 69 11.02 10.46 -9.49
N GLN A 70 11.71 9.36 -9.20
CA GLN A 70 11.13 8.22 -8.48
C GLN A 70 10.61 8.63 -7.09
N MET A 71 11.42 9.38 -6.33
CA MET A 71 11.01 9.93 -5.03
C MET A 71 9.83 10.89 -5.15
N ARG A 72 9.74 11.64 -6.25
CA ARG A 72 8.62 12.55 -6.52
C ARG A 72 7.33 11.76 -6.79
N VAL A 73 7.38 10.75 -7.64
CA VAL A 73 6.22 9.89 -7.92
C VAL A 73 5.76 9.19 -6.65
N GLU A 74 6.69 8.66 -5.85
CA GLU A 74 6.37 8.03 -4.56
C GLU A 74 5.67 8.99 -3.59
N ILE A 75 6.21 10.20 -3.43
CA ILE A 75 5.63 11.19 -2.50
C ILE A 75 4.28 11.70 -3.00
N ASP A 76 4.12 11.94 -4.31
CA ASP A 76 2.88 12.45 -4.90
C ASP A 76 1.75 11.41 -4.71
N ASN A 77 2.03 10.13 -4.97
CA ASN A 77 1.08 9.04 -4.72
C ASN A 77 0.69 8.95 -3.25
N ARG A 78 1.68 9.06 -2.35
CA ARG A 78 1.44 8.94 -0.91
C ARG A 78 0.64 10.11 -0.34
N LEU A 79 0.94 11.33 -0.78
CA LEU A 79 0.18 12.51 -0.42
C LEU A 79 -1.24 12.46 -0.98
N SER A 80 -1.41 11.95 -2.21
CA SER A 80 -2.74 11.73 -2.80
C SER A 80 -3.57 10.78 -1.93
N GLU A 81 -3.00 9.66 -1.51
CA GLU A 81 -3.70 8.70 -0.63
C GLU A 81 -3.96 9.26 0.79
N GLU A 82 -3.00 9.98 1.40
CA GLU A 82 -3.22 10.65 2.69
C GLU A 82 -4.36 11.68 2.61
N ASN A 83 -4.36 12.51 1.58
CA ASN A 83 -5.37 13.55 1.38
C ASN A 83 -6.74 12.94 1.08
N LYS A 84 -6.80 11.90 0.23
CA LYS A 84 -8.03 11.14 -0.03
C LYS A 84 -8.64 10.60 1.26
N ASN A 85 -7.82 9.95 2.09
CA ASN A 85 -8.28 9.41 3.37
C ASN A 85 -8.77 10.51 4.31
N ALA A 86 -8.08 11.66 4.36
CA ALA A 86 -8.50 12.80 5.18
C ALA A 86 -9.85 13.39 4.70
N ILE A 87 -10.08 13.47 3.39
CA ILE A 87 -11.36 13.91 2.81
C ILE A 87 -12.49 12.95 3.22
N PHE A 88 -12.26 11.65 3.10
CA PHE A 88 -13.25 10.63 3.44
C PHE A 88 -13.53 10.54 4.94
N ASP A 89 -12.49 10.70 5.78
CA ASP A 89 -12.66 10.82 7.22
C ASP A 89 -13.50 12.05 7.58
N ALA A 90 -13.26 13.19 6.93
CA ALA A 90 -14.04 14.39 7.15
C ALA A 90 -15.51 14.23 6.70
N LEU A 91 -15.75 13.58 5.55
CA LEU A 91 -17.10 13.26 5.08
C LEU A 91 -17.85 12.39 6.08
N LEU A 92 -17.23 11.34 6.61
CA LEU A 92 -17.85 10.48 7.62
C LEU A 92 -18.10 11.22 8.93
N ALA A 93 -17.13 12.01 9.40
CA ALA A 93 -17.27 12.76 10.64
C ALA A 93 -18.38 13.83 10.56
N ALA A 94 -18.61 14.41 9.39
CA ALA A 94 -19.67 15.39 9.16
C ALA A 94 -21.07 14.77 8.99
N ASN A 95 -21.17 13.46 8.75
CA ASN A 95 -22.42 12.78 8.44
C ASN A 95 -22.61 11.55 9.33
N ASP A 96 -23.35 11.71 10.42
CA ASP A 96 -23.71 10.59 11.29
C ASP A 96 -25.02 9.94 10.82
N PHE A 97 -24.91 8.67 10.40
CA PHE A 97 -26.05 7.83 10.04
C PHE A 97 -25.71 6.36 10.28
N VAL A 98 -26.74 5.54 10.39
CA VAL A 98 -26.62 4.10 10.55
C VAL A 98 -26.84 3.40 9.21
N VAL A 99 -26.10 2.32 9.00
CA VAL A 99 -26.27 1.44 7.84
C VAL A 99 -26.79 0.08 8.29
N PRO A 100 -27.60 -0.63 7.49
CA PRO A 100 -28.14 -1.93 7.89
C PRO A 100 -27.03 -2.94 8.15
N GLN A 101 -27.16 -3.74 9.22
CA GLN A 101 -26.17 -4.79 9.55
C GLN A 101 -25.93 -5.76 8.38
N ALA A 102 -26.97 -6.09 7.62
CA ALA A 102 -26.85 -6.93 6.44
C ALA A 102 -25.89 -6.36 5.38
N SER A 103 -25.84 -5.03 5.22
CA SER A 103 -24.89 -4.37 4.32
C SER A 103 -23.46 -4.45 4.86
N ILE A 104 -23.28 -4.27 6.17
CA ILE A 104 -21.98 -4.42 6.85
C ILE A 104 -21.46 -5.85 6.68
N ASP A 105 -22.29 -6.85 6.98
CA ASP A 105 -21.92 -8.27 6.88
C ASP A 105 -21.62 -8.70 5.43
N SER A 106 -22.30 -8.09 4.46
CA SER A 106 -21.99 -8.31 3.04
C SER A 106 -20.62 -7.76 2.68
N GLU A 107 -20.31 -6.53 3.07
CA GLU A 107 -19.03 -5.91 2.76
C GLU A 107 -17.87 -6.56 3.52
N ALA A 108 -18.10 -6.96 4.76
CA ALA A 108 -17.12 -7.70 5.55
C ALA A 108 -16.76 -9.06 4.90
N ARG A 109 -17.72 -9.73 4.26
CA ARG A 109 -17.45 -10.95 3.46
C ARG A 109 -16.68 -10.64 2.18
N ASN A 110 -16.99 -9.55 1.49
CA ASN A 110 -16.24 -9.10 0.31
C ASN A 110 -14.77 -8.82 0.69
N LEU A 111 -14.55 -8.10 1.78
CA LEU A 111 -13.21 -7.80 2.32
C LEU A 111 -12.42 -9.07 2.67
N LEU A 112 -13.09 -10.04 3.32
CA LEU A 112 -12.48 -11.34 3.60
C LEU A 112 -12.09 -12.07 2.30
N GLN A 113 -12.98 -12.07 1.29
CA GLN A 113 -12.71 -12.70 0.01
C GLN A 113 -11.55 -12.01 -0.72
N GLU A 114 -11.53 -10.67 -0.81
CA GLU A 114 -10.42 -9.90 -1.40
C GLU A 114 -9.08 -10.25 -0.74
N MET A 115 -9.07 -10.36 0.60
CA MET A 115 -7.88 -10.72 1.35
C MET A 115 -7.42 -12.15 0.99
N GLN A 116 -8.35 -13.12 0.95
CA GLN A 116 -8.04 -14.50 0.60
C GLN A 116 -7.50 -14.63 -0.83
N GLU A 117 -8.08 -13.91 -1.79
CA GLU A 117 -7.61 -13.86 -3.18
C GLU A 117 -6.19 -13.29 -3.28
N ARG A 118 -5.90 -12.19 -2.56
CA ARG A 118 -4.55 -11.61 -2.49
C ARG A 118 -3.54 -12.59 -1.89
N MET A 119 -3.91 -13.31 -0.83
CA MET A 119 -3.04 -14.34 -0.22
C MET A 119 -2.75 -15.47 -1.21
N GLN A 120 -3.76 -15.96 -1.93
CA GLN A 120 -3.59 -17.02 -2.93
C GLN A 120 -2.67 -16.58 -4.07
N GLN A 121 -2.80 -15.34 -4.56
CA GLN A 121 -1.92 -14.77 -5.58
C GLN A 121 -0.46 -14.67 -5.12
N GLN A 122 -0.23 -14.51 -3.81
CA GLN A 122 1.10 -14.51 -3.20
C GLN A 122 1.60 -15.91 -2.83
N GLY A 123 0.86 -16.98 -3.17
CA GLY A 123 1.21 -18.36 -2.84
C GLY A 123 1.06 -18.71 -1.36
N MET A 124 0.35 -17.88 -0.59
CA MET A 124 0.06 -18.11 0.82
C MET A 124 -1.27 -18.86 0.97
N GLN A 125 -1.33 -19.80 1.92
CA GLN A 125 -2.60 -20.45 2.24
C GLN A 125 -3.52 -19.47 2.97
N PRO A 126 -4.82 -19.38 2.58
CA PRO A 126 -5.80 -18.58 3.30
C PRO A 126 -5.82 -18.97 4.78
N GLN A 127 -5.88 -17.99 5.68
CA GLN A 127 -6.14 -18.28 7.09
C GLN A 127 -7.55 -18.88 7.21
N ALA A 128 -7.62 -20.17 7.56
CA ALA A 128 -8.89 -20.91 7.64
C ALA A 128 -9.81 -20.42 8.77
N ASP A 129 -9.26 -19.74 9.78
CA ASP A 129 -9.99 -19.37 11.00
C ASP A 129 -10.40 -17.89 11.06
N LEU A 130 -10.17 -17.10 9.99
CA LEU A 130 -10.53 -15.69 10.00
C LEU A 130 -12.01 -15.51 9.64
N GLU A 131 -12.81 -15.12 10.63
CA GLU A 131 -14.23 -14.81 10.43
C GLU A 131 -14.43 -13.45 9.75
N ALA A 132 -15.47 -13.34 8.93
CA ALA A 132 -15.86 -12.08 8.30
C ALA A 132 -16.15 -10.97 9.32
N SER A 133 -16.62 -11.33 10.52
CA SER A 133 -16.90 -10.40 11.63
C SER A 133 -15.69 -9.53 12.00
N ALA A 134 -14.47 -10.02 11.78
CA ALA A 134 -13.23 -9.26 11.97
C ALA A 134 -13.13 -8.01 11.07
N PHE A 135 -13.86 -7.99 9.96
CA PHE A 135 -13.90 -6.89 9.00
C PHE A 135 -15.10 -5.96 9.18
N ASN A 136 -15.98 -6.18 10.18
CA ASN A 136 -17.21 -5.39 10.31
C ASN A 136 -16.96 -3.88 10.47
N THR A 137 -15.91 -3.48 11.18
CA THR A 137 -15.58 -2.04 11.34
C THR A 137 -15.19 -1.40 10.00
N GLU A 138 -14.36 -2.09 9.22
CA GLU A 138 -13.96 -1.62 7.89
C GLU A 138 -15.11 -1.71 6.89
N GLY A 139 -15.94 -2.76 6.98
CA GLY A 139 -17.14 -2.94 6.18
C GLY A 139 -18.16 -1.83 6.41
N GLU A 140 -18.41 -1.46 7.68
CA GLU A 140 -19.28 -0.33 8.01
C GLU A 140 -18.75 0.96 7.40
N ARG A 141 -17.45 1.21 7.54
CA ARG A 141 -16.78 2.38 6.96
C ARG A 141 -16.96 2.43 5.44
N ARG A 142 -16.68 1.33 4.73
CA ARG A 142 -16.81 1.25 3.26
C ARG A 142 -18.26 1.45 2.80
N VAL A 143 -19.23 0.84 3.48
CA VAL A 143 -20.65 1.00 3.15
C VAL A 143 -21.08 2.47 3.32
N LYS A 144 -20.70 3.10 4.43
CA LYS A 144 -21.02 4.52 4.66
C LYS A 144 -20.38 5.42 3.61
N LEU A 145 -19.11 5.22 3.30
CA LEU A 145 -18.41 6.00 2.27
C LEU A 145 -19.03 5.80 0.89
N GLY A 146 -19.35 4.57 0.50
CA GLY A 146 -19.99 4.30 -0.80
C GLY A 146 -21.32 5.04 -0.95
N LEU A 147 -22.14 5.09 0.11
CA LEU A 147 -23.40 5.85 0.11
C LEU A 147 -23.16 7.36 0.03
N LEU A 148 -22.20 7.90 0.78
CA LEU A 148 -21.87 9.33 0.73
C LEU A 148 -21.30 9.76 -0.62
N ILE A 149 -20.36 8.98 -1.18
CA ILE A 149 -19.77 9.23 -2.50
C ILE A 149 -20.88 9.17 -3.57
N GLY A 150 -21.74 8.16 -3.51
CA GLY A 150 -22.89 8.02 -4.42
C GLY A 150 -23.84 9.20 -4.35
N GLU A 151 -24.16 9.69 -3.14
CA GLU A 151 -25.01 10.86 -2.94
C GLU A 151 -24.38 12.15 -3.47
N VAL A 152 -23.08 12.38 -3.20
CA VAL A 152 -22.37 13.55 -3.73
C VAL A 152 -22.29 13.48 -5.27
N ALA A 153 -21.99 12.31 -5.82
CA ALA A 153 -21.96 12.11 -7.27
C ALA A 153 -23.33 12.36 -7.90
N SER A 154 -24.41 11.78 -7.34
CA SER A 154 -25.79 11.97 -7.82
C SER A 154 -26.25 13.42 -7.75
N SER A 155 -26.08 14.06 -6.59
CA SER A 155 -26.53 15.44 -6.35
C SER A 155 -25.81 16.47 -7.23
N ASN A 156 -24.54 16.21 -7.59
CA ASN A 156 -23.75 17.05 -8.51
C ASN A 156 -23.77 16.54 -9.96
N LYS A 157 -24.51 15.47 -10.25
CA LYS A 157 -24.61 14.83 -11.58
C LYS A 157 -23.24 14.50 -12.18
N LEU A 158 -22.35 13.99 -11.33
CA LEU A 158 -21.02 13.57 -11.74
C LEU A 158 -21.13 12.27 -12.53
N THR A 159 -20.55 12.26 -13.71
CA THR A 159 -20.46 11.07 -14.57
C THR A 159 -19.10 11.12 -15.23
N ALA A 160 -18.40 9.98 -15.26
CA ALA A 160 -17.09 9.92 -15.89
C ALA A 160 -17.24 10.18 -17.39
N SER A 161 -16.54 11.19 -17.90
CA SER A 161 -16.46 11.37 -19.34
C SER A 161 -15.57 10.28 -19.95
N LYS A 162 -15.78 9.99 -21.24
CA LYS A 162 -14.90 9.06 -21.96
C LYS A 162 -13.43 9.48 -21.87
N GLU A 163 -13.15 10.78 -21.98
CA GLU A 163 -11.79 11.33 -21.88
C GLU A 163 -11.16 11.06 -20.51
N GLN A 164 -11.95 11.14 -19.42
CA GLN A 164 -11.47 10.84 -18.07
C GLN A 164 -11.26 9.33 -17.86
N LEU A 165 -12.12 8.49 -18.43
CA LEU A 165 -11.95 7.03 -18.42
C LEU A 165 -10.68 6.61 -19.18
N ASP A 166 -10.50 7.12 -20.40
CA ASP A 166 -9.33 6.85 -21.23
C ASP A 166 -8.05 7.31 -20.52
N ALA A 167 -8.05 8.51 -19.92
CA ALA A 167 -6.93 9.01 -19.14
C ALA A 167 -6.63 8.15 -17.90
N LYS A 168 -7.66 7.63 -17.22
CA LYS A 168 -7.48 6.75 -16.06
C LYS A 168 -6.94 5.38 -16.47
N LEU A 169 -7.41 4.82 -17.58
CA LEU A 169 -6.87 3.59 -18.15
C LEU A 169 -5.40 3.77 -18.56
N GLU A 170 -5.05 4.90 -19.17
CA GLU A 170 -3.67 5.23 -19.51
C GLU A 170 -2.79 5.30 -18.25
N GLU A 171 -3.24 6.01 -17.20
CA GLU A 171 -2.56 6.08 -15.90
C GLU A 171 -2.31 4.68 -15.31
N MET A 172 -3.35 3.83 -15.27
CA MET A 172 -3.25 2.48 -14.73
C MET A 172 -2.33 1.58 -15.57
N SER A 173 -2.31 1.77 -16.89
CA SER A 173 -1.50 0.98 -17.82
C SER A 173 0.01 1.21 -17.65
N GLN A 174 0.43 2.33 -17.05
CA GLN A 174 1.85 2.65 -16.84
C GLN A 174 2.56 1.59 -15.99
N MET A 175 1.85 0.92 -15.10
CA MET A 175 2.40 -0.17 -14.27
C MET A 175 2.67 -1.46 -15.06
N TYR A 176 2.07 -1.60 -16.25
CA TYR A 176 2.14 -2.81 -17.08
C TYR A 176 3.24 -2.75 -18.17
N GLY A 177 3.92 -1.61 -18.30
CA GLY A 177 5.04 -1.44 -19.24
C GLY A 177 4.65 -1.79 -20.69
N GLU A 178 5.36 -2.74 -21.30
CA GLU A 178 5.11 -3.20 -22.68
C GLU A 178 3.70 -3.79 -22.89
N ASN A 179 3.02 -4.23 -21.82
CA ASN A 179 1.66 -4.78 -21.89
C ASN A 179 0.57 -3.73 -21.67
N ALA A 180 0.91 -2.43 -21.63
CA ALA A 180 -0.04 -1.34 -21.39
C ALA A 180 -1.26 -1.39 -22.31
N GLN A 181 -1.05 -1.58 -23.63
CA GLN A 181 -2.15 -1.63 -24.59
C GLN A 181 -3.08 -2.83 -24.37
N GLN A 182 -2.52 -4.00 -24.04
CA GLN A 182 -3.31 -5.21 -23.78
C GLN A 182 -4.21 -5.04 -22.55
N MET A 183 -3.73 -4.32 -21.53
CA MET A 183 -4.54 -3.97 -20.37
C MET A 183 -5.69 -3.04 -20.76
N ILE A 184 -5.41 -1.98 -21.52
CA ILE A 184 -6.45 -1.03 -21.98
C ILE A 184 -7.52 -1.77 -22.79
N ASP A 185 -7.11 -2.62 -23.73
CA ASP A 185 -8.01 -3.42 -24.56
C ASP A 185 -8.85 -4.37 -23.69
N TYR A 186 -8.23 -5.04 -22.71
CA TYR A 186 -8.91 -5.92 -21.75
C TYR A 186 -10.03 -5.20 -20.98
N TYR A 187 -9.82 -3.96 -20.55
CA TYR A 187 -10.89 -3.19 -19.90
C TYR A 187 -11.97 -2.76 -20.90
N ASN A 188 -11.60 -2.34 -22.11
CA ASN A 188 -12.55 -1.88 -23.13
C ASN A 188 -13.44 -2.98 -23.72
N GLU A 189 -13.00 -4.24 -23.68
CA GLU A 189 -13.77 -5.39 -24.19
C GLU A 189 -15.03 -5.70 -23.37
N ASP A 190 -15.06 -5.34 -22.09
CA ASP A 190 -16.14 -5.70 -21.17
C ASP A 190 -16.65 -4.47 -20.40
N PRO A 191 -17.89 -4.01 -20.67
CA PRO A 191 -18.48 -2.87 -19.99
C PRO A 191 -18.48 -2.99 -18.46
N THR A 192 -18.54 -4.22 -17.92
CA THR A 192 -18.52 -4.43 -16.46
C THR A 192 -17.16 -4.11 -15.85
N ARG A 193 -16.06 -4.27 -16.60
CA ARG A 193 -14.71 -3.90 -16.18
C ARG A 193 -14.53 -2.38 -16.19
N LEU A 194 -15.12 -1.71 -17.18
CA LEU A 194 -15.13 -0.25 -17.23
C LEU A 194 -15.91 0.37 -16.07
N THR A 195 -16.96 -0.29 -15.55
CA THR A 195 -17.68 0.20 -14.37
C THR A 195 -16.76 0.41 -13.17
N HIS A 196 -15.77 -0.46 -12.95
CA HIS A 196 -14.82 -0.28 -11.86
C HIS A 196 -13.94 0.97 -12.07
N VAL A 197 -13.46 1.18 -13.30
CA VAL A 197 -12.66 2.36 -13.65
C VAL A 197 -13.48 3.64 -13.54
N GLU A 198 -14.75 3.60 -13.95
CA GLU A 198 -15.70 4.69 -13.79
C GLU A 198 -15.89 5.07 -12.33
N LEU A 199 -16.04 4.09 -11.44
CA LEU A 199 -16.14 4.35 -10.00
C LEU A 199 -14.90 5.08 -9.47
N LEU A 200 -13.70 4.72 -9.90
CA LEU A 200 -12.46 5.41 -9.51
C LEU A 200 -12.42 6.86 -10.01
N VAL A 201 -12.90 7.10 -11.23
CA VAL A 201 -12.98 8.46 -11.80
C VAL A 201 -14.00 9.29 -11.05
N VAL A 202 -15.20 8.75 -10.81
CA VAL A 202 -16.26 9.44 -10.06
C VAL A 202 -15.82 9.72 -8.62
N GLU A 203 -15.15 8.77 -7.97
CA GLU A 203 -14.58 8.95 -6.62
C GLU A 203 -13.63 10.16 -6.59
N LYS A 204 -12.74 10.29 -7.59
CA LYS A 204 -11.85 11.45 -7.70
C LYS A 204 -12.61 12.75 -7.92
N MET A 205 -13.63 12.76 -8.78
CA MET A 205 -14.47 13.94 -8.99
C MET A 205 -15.21 14.35 -7.71
N VAL A 206 -15.66 13.39 -6.92
CA VAL A 206 -16.27 13.65 -5.60
C VAL A 206 -15.26 14.29 -4.66
N GLN A 207 -14.02 13.81 -4.62
CA GLN A 207 -12.96 14.44 -3.82
C GLN A 207 -12.75 15.90 -4.22
N ASP A 208 -12.70 16.20 -5.52
CA ASP A 208 -12.53 17.57 -6.02
C ASP A 208 -13.70 18.48 -5.59
N VAL A 209 -14.95 18.01 -5.73
CA VAL A 209 -16.15 18.75 -5.28
C VAL A 209 -16.14 19.01 -3.77
N VAL A 210 -15.67 18.04 -2.98
CA VAL A 210 -15.56 18.20 -1.53
C VAL A 210 -14.46 19.20 -1.18
N LEU A 211 -13.31 19.14 -1.84
CA LEU A 211 -12.20 20.06 -1.64
C LEU A 211 -12.56 21.51 -1.98
N GLU A 212 -13.37 21.75 -3.00
CA GLU A 212 -13.86 23.10 -3.35
C GLU A 212 -14.68 23.76 -2.22
N LYS A 213 -15.30 22.94 -1.36
CA LYS A 213 -16.19 23.40 -0.28
C LYS A 213 -15.57 23.23 1.11
N ALA A 214 -14.43 22.56 1.22
CA ALA A 214 -13.78 22.23 2.48
C ALA A 214 -12.82 23.34 2.93
N ASP A 215 -12.69 23.50 4.24
CA ASP A 215 -11.64 24.32 4.84
C ASP A 215 -10.30 23.57 4.81
N VAL A 216 -9.49 23.84 3.79
CA VAL A 216 -8.21 23.14 3.58
C VAL A 216 -7.07 23.78 4.38
N THR A 217 -6.41 22.98 5.23
CA THR A 217 -5.20 23.40 5.95
C THR A 217 -3.95 22.80 5.32
N ILE A 218 -3.04 23.66 4.83
CA ILE A 218 -1.76 23.23 4.26
C ILE A 218 -0.74 22.97 5.38
N LYS A 219 -0.20 21.75 5.43
CA LYS A 219 0.84 21.36 6.39
C LYS A 219 2.16 21.10 5.66
N ASN A 220 3.22 21.81 6.05
CA ASN A 220 4.57 21.54 5.55
C ASN A 220 5.16 20.36 6.30
N LYS A 221 5.40 19.25 5.59
CA LYS A 221 6.06 18.04 6.11
C LYS A 221 7.38 17.79 5.37
N LYS A 222 8.34 17.17 6.05
CA LYS A 222 9.57 16.63 5.42
C LYS A 222 9.24 15.32 4.71
N PHE A 223 10.04 14.97 3.69
CA PHE A 223 9.91 13.71 2.95
C PHE A 223 9.80 12.51 3.90
N GLN A 224 10.70 12.40 4.88
CA GLN A 224 10.74 11.31 5.85
C GLN A 224 9.48 11.22 6.72
N GLU A 225 8.79 12.33 6.99
CA GLU A 225 7.57 12.32 7.81
C GLU A 225 6.37 11.78 7.04
N VAL A 226 6.37 11.95 5.72
CA VAL A 226 5.35 11.38 4.84
C VAL A 226 5.71 9.94 4.52
N THR A 227 6.98 9.61 4.27
CA THR A 227 7.39 8.26 3.85
C THR A 227 7.64 7.26 4.99
N ALA A 228 7.75 7.72 6.24
CA ALA A 228 7.84 6.81 7.40
C ALA A 228 6.61 5.89 7.46
N PRO A 229 6.75 4.57 7.64
CA PRO A 229 5.59 3.67 7.75
C PRO A 229 4.64 4.20 8.83
N ALA A 230 3.35 4.31 8.49
CA ALA A 230 2.35 4.77 9.46
C ALA A 230 2.46 3.88 10.71
N PRO A 231 2.45 4.46 11.93
CA PRO A 231 2.41 3.64 13.14
C PRO A 231 1.21 2.69 13.01
N GLN A 232 1.44 1.38 13.17
CA GLN A 232 0.37 0.39 13.21
C GLN A 232 -0.66 0.89 14.21
N ARG A 233 -1.89 1.14 13.73
CA ARG A 233 -3.01 1.49 14.61
C ARG A 233 -3.18 0.30 15.56
N ALA A 234 -2.95 0.56 16.85
CA ALA A 234 -3.13 -0.40 17.94
C ALA A 234 -4.61 -0.73 18.16
#